data_AF-A0A7V9AKH1-F1
#
_entry.id   AF-A0A7V9AKH1-F1
#
_cell.length_a   1.000
_cell.length_b   1.000
_cell.length_c   1.000
_cell.angle_alpha   90.00
_cell.angle_beta   90.00
_cell.angle_gamma   90.00
#
_symmetry.space_group_name_H-M   'P 1'
#
loop_
_entity.id
_entity.type
_entity.pdbx_description
1 polymer ?
#
loop_
_entity_poly.entity_id
_entity_poly.type
_entity_poly.pdbx_seq_one_letter_code
_entity_poly.pdbx_strand_id
1 'polypeptide(L)'
;QVAYMLSRFGDPAKWSVLSQRIQEAPDARDVERVEVELASGDRIGVRFVTGDDDPFDPTHAEDTTTFLDTIMQAATSFSTSNPPHHPGTLARFPVPSLRHAEAVAVPMPVLAVSDGERGLYAPPRFVAIGFRTLEAIGVGEFPGFDPEDWPPARLGDWPPPRLGERHHLQLQGTIQRFSACWHRVIAAWFDRANGAPSDLEADIVESLTYRALLDLPGMLPYYERLNPDFTAWVSTTGKSAH
;
A
#
# COMPACT_ATOMS: atom_id res chain seq x y z
N GLN A 1 -3.16 14.56 5.30
CA GLN A 1 -2.03 15.43 5.72
C GLN A 1 -1.32 14.90 6.97
N VAL A 2 -2.02 14.66 8.09
CA VAL A 2 -1.41 14.14 9.34
C VAL A 2 -0.60 12.85 9.11
N ALA A 3 -1.13 11.89 8.36
CA ALA A 3 -0.40 10.65 8.02
C ALA A 3 0.94 10.92 7.29
N TYR A 4 0.99 11.93 6.41
CA TYR A 4 2.21 12.35 5.71
C TYR A 4 3.22 12.95 6.69
N MET A 5 2.75 13.83 7.56
CA MET A 5 3.56 14.44 8.60
C MET A 5 4.18 13.38 9.52
N LEU A 6 3.37 12.43 9.98
CA LEU A 6 3.83 11.32 10.81
C LEU A 6 4.80 10.40 10.07
N SER A 7 4.53 10.04 8.81
CA SER A 7 5.43 9.16 8.04
C SER A 7 6.81 9.82 7.83
N ARG A 8 6.82 11.14 7.60
CA ARG A 8 8.02 11.89 7.26
C ARG A 8 8.83 12.34 8.48
N PHE A 9 8.16 12.88 9.49
CA PHE A 9 8.79 13.55 10.62
C PHE A 9 8.69 12.75 11.93
N GLY A 10 7.87 11.70 11.97
CA GLY A 10 7.72 10.84 13.13
C GLY A 10 6.93 11.50 14.24
N ASP A 11 7.42 11.34 15.47
CA ASP A 11 6.75 11.81 16.70
C ASP A 11 6.37 13.30 16.63
N PRO A 12 5.09 13.67 16.82
CA PRO A 12 4.62 15.06 16.88
C PRO A 12 5.35 15.93 17.91
N ALA A 13 5.97 15.35 18.94
CA ALA A 13 6.81 16.12 19.86
C ALA A 13 8.10 16.65 19.23
N LYS A 14 8.50 16.14 18.05
CA LYS A 14 9.74 16.48 17.35
C LYS A 14 9.56 17.48 16.21
N TRP A 15 8.35 17.98 16.00
CA TRP A 15 8.08 18.97 14.97
C TRP A 15 6.86 19.81 15.32
N SER A 16 6.81 21.03 14.80
CA SER A 16 5.66 21.94 14.97
C SER A 16 5.28 22.56 13.64
N VAL A 17 4.00 22.82 13.44
CA VAL A 17 3.50 23.60 12.29
C VAL A 17 3.67 25.08 12.64
N LEU A 18 4.50 25.79 11.88
CA LEU A 18 4.72 27.22 12.04
C LEU A 18 3.65 28.05 11.31
N SER A 19 3.30 27.62 10.10
CA SER A 19 2.29 28.28 9.29
C SER A 19 1.58 27.29 8.36
N GLN A 20 0.31 27.57 8.07
CA GLN A 20 -0.52 26.82 7.13
C GLN A 20 -1.32 27.84 6.34
N ARG A 21 -1.19 27.84 5.01
CA ARG A 21 -1.88 28.79 4.13
C ARG A 21 -2.31 28.13 2.83
N ILE A 22 -3.51 28.46 2.38
CA ILE A 22 -3.98 28.15 1.03
C ILE A 22 -3.42 29.21 0.08
N GLN A 23 -2.83 28.77 -1.02
CA GLN A 23 -2.35 29.61 -2.09
C GLN A 23 -3.00 29.15 -3.39
N GLU A 24 -3.68 30.06 -4.08
CA GLU A 24 -4.16 29.83 -5.44
C GLU A 24 -2.95 29.54 -6.33
N ALA A 25 -2.91 28.35 -6.92
CA ALA A 25 -1.88 28.02 -7.89
C ALA A 25 -2.33 28.41 -9.32
N PRO A 26 -1.38 28.67 -10.24
CA PRO A 26 -1.69 29.13 -11.60
C PRO A 26 -2.55 28.16 -12.42
N ASP A 27 -2.67 26.91 -11.97
CA ASP A 27 -3.43 25.81 -12.56
C ASP A 27 -4.86 25.68 -11.98
N ALA A 28 -5.37 26.72 -11.32
CA ALA A 28 -6.71 26.79 -10.71
C ALA A 28 -6.98 25.79 -9.57
N ARG A 29 -5.93 25.17 -9.02
CA ARG A 29 -6.05 24.33 -7.82
C ARG A 29 -5.59 25.09 -6.59
N ASP A 30 -6.35 24.93 -5.50
CA ASP A 30 -5.91 25.40 -4.20
C ASP A 30 -4.75 24.54 -3.72
N VAL A 31 -3.63 25.19 -3.41
CA VAL A 31 -2.45 24.52 -2.85
C VAL A 31 -2.30 24.96 -1.41
N GLU A 32 -2.40 24.01 -0.50
CA GLU A 32 -2.06 24.25 0.88
C GLU A 32 -0.54 24.13 1.08
N ARG A 33 0.08 25.18 1.59
CA ARG A 33 1.48 25.18 2.01
C ARG A 33 1.55 25.17 3.54
N VAL A 34 2.25 24.19 4.07
CA VAL A 34 2.51 24.02 5.50
C VAL A 34 4.00 24.18 5.75
N GLU A 35 4.37 25.14 6.60
CA GLU A 35 5.75 25.28 7.08
C GLU A 35 5.90 24.55 8.40
N VAL A 36 6.91 23.70 8.49
CA VAL A 36 7.17 22.80 9.61
C VAL A 36 8.54 23.11 10.16
N GLU A 37 8.66 23.27 11.47
CA GLU A 37 9.94 23.36 12.17
C GLU A 37 10.22 22.02 12.87
N LEU A 38 11.40 21.45 12.61
CA LEU A 38 11.85 20.24 13.27
C LEU A 38 12.54 20.58 14.59
N ALA A 39 12.65 19.60 15.49
CA ALA A 39 13.41 19.74 16.73
C ALA A 39 14.91 20.05 16.51
N SER A 40 15.45 19.81 15.32
CA SER A 40 16.78 20.25 14.90
C SER A 40 16.88 21.77 14.64
N GLY A 41 15.75 22.47 14.56
CA GLY A 41 15.66 23.86 14.11
C GLY A 41 15.49 24.02 12.59
N ASP A 42 15.52 22.92 11.84
CA ASP A 42 15.33 22.96 10.38
C ASP A 42 13.88 23.32 10.02
N ARG A 43 13.72 24.13 8.98
CA ARG A 43 12.41 24.53 8.45
C ARG A 43 12.14 23.91 7.10
N ILE A 44 11.01 23.22 6.98
CA ILE A 44 10.61 22.47 5.80
C ILE A 44 9.25 22.96 5.33
N GLY A 45 9.17 23.37 4.06
CA GLY A 45 7.91 23.64 3.39
C GLY A 45 7.33 22.36 2.80
N VAL A 46 6.10 22.02 3.19
CA VAL A 46 5.32 20.90 2.65
C VAL A 46 4.19 21.47 1.81
N ARG A 47 3.97 20.87 0.65
CA ARG A 47 2.89 21.22 -0.28
C ARG A 47 1.85 20.11 -0.28
N PHE A 48 0.60 20.45 -0.01
CA PHE A 48 -0.55 19.60 -0.25
C PHE A 48 -1.40 20.20 -1.37
N VAL A 49 -1.69 19.41 -2.39
CA VAL A 49 -2.69 19.79 -3.39
C VAL A 49 -4.04 19.51 -2.75
N THR A 50 -4.86 20.54 -2.61
CA THR A 50 -6.28 20.37 -2.26
C THR A 50 -6.93 19.82 -3.52
N GLY A 51 -7.53 18.64 -3.45
CA GLY A 51 -8.25 18.08 -4.59
C GLY A 51 -9.44 18.99 -4.97
N ASP A 52 -9.98 18.79 -6.17
CA ASP A 52 -11.22 19.44 -6.62
C ASP A 52 -12.46 19.01 -5.80
N ASP A 53 -12.31 18.04 -4.90
CA ASP A 53 -13.36 17.54 -4.00
C ASP A 53 -13.22 18.16 -2.61
N ASP A 54 -14.32 18.75 -2.14
CA ASP A 54 -14.48 19.27 -0.79
C ASP A 54 -14.08 18.20 0.25
N PRO A 55 -13.01 18.41 1.05
CA PRO A 55 -12.55 17.45 2.06
C PRO A 55 -13.57 17.25 3.20
N PHE A 56 -14.68 18.00 3.21
CA PHE A 56 -15.79 17.88 4.13
C PHE A 56 -17.08 17.36 3.47
N ASP A 57 -17.08 16.96 2.19
CA ASP A 57 -18.23 16.27 1.59
C ASP A 57 -18.23 14.79 2.02
N PRO A 58 -19.12 14.37 2.94
CA PRO A 58 -19.20 13.00 3.41
C PRO A 58 -19.70 12.03 2.32
N THR A 59 -20.09 12.53 1.15
CA THR A 59 -20.50 11.71 0.01
C THR A 59 -19.35 11.37 -0.96
N HIS A 60 -18.20 12.05 -0.86
CA HIS A 60 -17.07 11.87 -1.79
C HIS A 60 -15.69 11.65 -1.12
N ALA A 61 -15.52 11.95 0.17
CA ALA A 61 -14.28 11.64 0.88
C ALA A 61 -14.23 10.17 1.33
N GLU A 62 -13.96 9.23 0.41
CA GLU A 62 -13.55 7.90 0.82
C GLU A 62 -12.28 8.00 1.68
N ASP A 63 -12.32 7.47 2.90
CA ASP A 63 -11.14 7.36 3.75
C ASP A 63 -10.18 6.32 3.16
N THR A 64 -9.41 6.76 2.16
CA THR A 64 -8.44 5.93 1.44
C THR A 64 -7.32 5.39 2.35
N THR A 65 -7.19 5.93 3.57
CA THR A 65 -6.19 5.47 4.54
C THR A 65 -6.56 4.15 5.22
N THR A 66 -7.83 3.72 5.16
CA THR A 66 -8.33 2.47 5.75
C THR A 66 -8.69 1.41 4.70
N PHE A 67 -8.75 1.80 3.42
CA PHE A 67 -9.16 0.94 2.32
C PHE A 67 -8.38 -0.39 2.25
N LEU A 68 -7.04 -0.34 2.33
CA LEU A 68 -6.24 -1.56 2.29
C LEU A 68 -6.48 -2.45 3.50
N ASP A 69 -6.68 -1.87 4.69
CA ASP A 69 -6.94 -2.63 5.91
C ASP A 69 -8.24 -3.44 5.75
N THR A 70 -9.28 -2.82 5.18
CA THR A 70 -10.56 -3.48 4.88
C THR A 70 -10.37 -4.64 3.90
N ILE A 71 -9.64 -4.44 2.80
CA ILE A 71 -9.36 -5.51 1.83
C ILE A 71 -8.57 -6.66 2.45
N MET A 72 -7.52 -6.35 3.22
CA MET A 72 -6.66 -7.35 3.84
C MET A 72 -7.41 -8.12 4.94
N GLN A 73 -8.28 -7.44 5.69
CA GLN A 73 -9.16 -8.06 6.67
C GLN A 73 -10.21 -8.97 6.01
N ALA A 74 -10.82 -8.53 4.91
CA ALA A 74 -11.75 -9.34 4.13
C ALA A 74 -11.06 -10.62 3.61
N ALA A 75 -9.86 -10.47 3.04
CA ALA A 75 -9.07 -11.60 2.56
C ALA A 75 -8.70 -12.59 3.66
N THR A 76 -8.26 -12.10 4.83
CA THR A 76 -7.90 -12.94 5.98
C THR A 76 -9.11 -13.66 6.57
N SER A 77 -10.26 -12.99 6.65
CA SER A 77 -11.50 -13.57 7.14
C SER A 77 -12.01 -14.66 6.18
N PHE A 78 -11.94 -14.39 4.88
CA PHE A 78 -12.34 -15.33 3.85
C PHE A 78 -11.42 -16.55 3.81
N SER A 79 -10.10 -16.37 3.87
CA SER A 79 -9.14 -17.47 3.85
C SER A 79 -9.31 -18.43 5.04
N THR A 80 -9.58 -17.87 6.22
CA THR A 80 -9.82 -18.64 7.45
C THR A 80 -11.07 -19.52 7.33
N SER A 81 -12.12 -18.99 6.68
CA SER A 81 -13.39 -19.69 6.52
C SER A 81 -13.42 -20.65 5.33
N ASN A 82 -12.40 -20.60 4.45
CA ASN A 82 -12.33 -21.37 3.21
C ASN A 82 -10.98 -22.12 3.12
N PRO A 83 -10.88 -23.34 3.70
CA PRO A 83 -9.70 -24.18 3.56
C PRO A 83 -9.40 -24.47 2.08
N PRO A 84 -8.14 -24.75 1.70
CA PRO A 84 -7.07 -25.28 2.56
C PRO A 84 -5.98 -24.26 2.94
N HIS A 85 -6.32 -23.01 3.30
CA HIS A 85 -5.31 -22.06 3.78
C HIS A 85 -4.59 -22.56 5.03
N HIS A 86 -3.28 -22.31 5.09
CA HIS A 86 -2.51 -22.62 6.28
C HIS A 86 -2.93 -21.68 7.43
N PRO A 87 -3.06 -22.14 8.69
CA PRO A 87 -3.45 -21.27 9.81
C PRO A 87 -2.52 -20.05 10.03
N GLY A 88 -1.26 -20.17 9.62
CA GLY A 88 -0.29 -19.07 9.63
C GLY A 88 -0.39 -18.11 8.45
N THR A 89 -1.39 -18.24 7.58
CA THR A 89 -1.52 -17.38 6.40
C THR A 89 -1.76 -15.92 6.80
N LEU A 90 -0.99 -14.99 6.20
CA LEU A 90 -1.05 -13.55 6.46
C LEU A 90 -1.27 -12.81 5.14
N ALA A 91 -2.36 -12.03 5.03
CA ALA A 91 -2.59 -11.20 3.86
C ALA A 91 -1.45 -10.21 3.62
N ARG A 92 -1.09 -10.00 2.35
CA ARG A 92 -0.14 -8.97 1.90
C ARG A 92 -0.80 -7.99 0.93
N PHE A 93 -0.03 -7.05 0.41
CA PHE A 93 -0.59 -5.92 -0.34
C PHE A 93 -1.33 -6.37 -1.60
N PRO A 94 -2.56 -5.89 -1.83
CA PRO A 94 -3.32 -6.24 -3.03
C PRO A 94 -2.64 -5.73 -4.29
N VAL A 95 -2.82 -6.47 -5.38
CA VAL A 95 -2.52 -6.01 -6.75
C VAL A 95 -3.75 -6.27 -7.63
N PRO A 96 -3.99 -5.51 -8.71
CA PRO A 96 -5.08 -5.80 -9.64
C PRO A 96 -5.02 -7.24 -10.14
N SER A 97 -6.15 -7.94 -10.13
CA SER A 97 -6.22 -9.33 -10.55
C SER A 97 -6.30 -9.43 -12.07
N LEU A 98 -5.54 -10.37 -12.66
CA LEU A 98 -5.72 -10.77 -14.06
C LEU A 98 -6.88 -11.75 -14.25
N ARG A 99 -7.26 -12.48 -13.21
CA ARG A 99 -8.29 -13.54 -13.29
C ARG A 99 -9.71 -13.04 -13.05
N HIS A 100 -9.85 -11.89 -12.39
CA HIS A 100 -11.13 -11.33 -11.98
C HIS A 100 -11.17 -9.85 -12.35
N ALA A 101 -12.10 -9.47 -13.23
CA ALA A 101 -12.30 -8.07 -13.62
C ALA A 101 -12.69 -7.22 -12.40
N GLU A 102 -12.18 -5.99 -12.34
CA GLU A 102 -12.44 -5.01 -11.25
C GLU A 102 -12.20 -5.55 -9.83
N ALA A 103 -11.26 -6.49 -9.71
CA ALA A 103 -10.91 -7.12 -8.44
C ALA A 103 -9.41 -7.06 -8.21
N VAL A 104 -9.02 -7.12 -6.95
CA VAL A 104 -7.62 -7.26 -6.54
C VAL A 104 -7.33 -8.67 -6.05
N ALA A 105 -6.15 -9.17 -6.36
CA ALA A 105 -5.58 -10.38 -5.78
C ALA A 105 -4.74 -10.00 -4.55
N VAL A 106 -5.10 -10.56 -3.40
CA VAL A 106 -4.40 -10.42 -2.12
C VAL A 106 -3.55 -11.68 -1.91
N PRO A 107 -2.22 -11.61 -2.02
CA PRO A 107 -1.36 -12.77 -1.76
C PRO A 107 -1.47 -13.21 -0.30
N MET A 108 -1.42 -14.52 -0.09
CA MET A 108 -1.63 -15.15 1.21
C MET A 108 -0.42 -16.01 1.65
N PRO A 109 0.77 -15.41 1.85
CA PRO A 109 1.96 -16.11 2.36
C PRO A 109 1.74 -16.70 3.75
N VAL A 110 2.59 -17.66 4.09
CA VAL A 110 2.54 -18.33 5.40
C VAL A 110 3.57 -17.69 6.33
N LEU A 111 3.12 -17.18 7.46
CA LEU A 111 3.96 -16.82 8.59
C LEU A 111 4.12 -18.06 9.49
N ALA A 112 5.34 -18.60 9.56
CA ALA A 112 5.65 -19.78 10.35
C ALA A 112 7.01 -19.65 11.05
N VAL A 113 7.29 -20.56 11.98
CA VAL A 113 8.60 -20.70 12.65
C VAL A 113 9.24 -21.98 12.13
N SER A 114 10.47 -21.89 11.62
CA SER A 114 11.32 -23.05 11.27
C SER A 114 12.67 -22.89 11.93
N ASP A 115 13.22 -23.96 12.50
CA ASP A 115 14.56 -23.98 13.12
C ASP A 115 14.81 -22.89 14.17
N GLY A 116 13.74 -22.47 14.87
CA GLY A 116 13.78 -21.42 15.88
C GLY A 116 13.63 -20.00 15.33
N GLU A 117 13.55 -19.83 14.00
CA GLU A 117 13.42 -18.53 13.35
C GLU A 117 12.02 -18.32 12.74
N ARG A 118 11.38 -17.21 13.12
CA ARG A 118 10.11 -16.77 12.51
C ARG A 118 10.38 -16.18 11.13
N GLY A 119 9.65 -16.62 10.12
CA GLY A 119 9.79 -16.12 8.76
C GLY A 119 8.49 -16.16 7.95
N LEU A 120 8.49 -15.40 6.86
CA LEU A 120 7.44 -15.43 5.86
C LEU A 120 7.84 -16.43 4.77
N TYR A 121 6.90 -17.25 4.34
CA TYR A 121 7.09 -18.27 3.30
C TYR A 121 6.20 -17.97 2.10
N ALA A 122 6.63 -18.48 0.94
CA ALA A 122 6.00 -18.22 -0.35
C ALA A 122 4.48 -18.44 -0.29
N PRO A 123 3.68 -17.53 -0.88
CA PRO A 123 2.24 -17.69 -0.93
C PRO A 123 1.86 -18.89 -1.80
N PRO A 124 1.18 -19.90 -1.24
CA PRO A 124 0.59 -20.97 -2.05
C PRO A 124 -0.66 -20.48 -2.79
N ARG A 125 -1.33 -19.46 -2.24
CA ARG A 125 -2.64 -18.96 -2.71
C ARG A 125 -2.74 -17.45 -2.63
N PHE A 126 -3.77 -16.93 -3.25
CA PHE A 126 -4.25 -15.57 -3.09
C PHE A 126 -5.79 -15.59 -2.92
N VAL A 127 -6.32 -14.53 -2.32
CA VAL A 127 -7.76 -14.27 -2.27
C VAL A 127 -8.09 -13.14 -3.24
N ALA A 128 -9.13 -13.31 -4.05
CA ALA A 128 -9.66 -12.24 -4.90
C ALA A 128 -10.72 -11.46 -4.13
N ILE A 129 -10.58 -10.13 -4.07
CA ILE A 129 -11.54 -9.21 -3.46
C ILE A 129 -12.03 -8.24 -4.53
N GLY A 130 -13.34 -8.01 -4.62
CA GLY A 130 -13.90 -6.99 -5.51
C GLY A 130 -13.44 -5.61 -5.06
N PHE A 131 -12.84 -4.84 -5.96
CA PHE A 131 -12.17 -3.58 -5.57
C PHE A 131 -13.16 -2.53 -5.08
N ARG A 132 -14.33 -2.43 -5.73
CA ARG A 132 -15.41 -1.51 -5.33
C ARG A 132 -16.36 -2.10 -4.29
N THR A 133 -16.59 -3.42 -4.33
CA THR A 133 -17.54 -4.07 -3.42
C THR A 133 -16.94 -4.44 -2.07
N LEU A 134 -15.61 -4.58 -2.00
CA LEU A 134 -14.86 -5.06 -0.83
C LEU A 134 -15.23 -6.48 -0.40
N GLU A 135 -15.96 -7.20 -1.25
CA GLU A 135 -16.40 -8.57 -1.00
C GLU A 135 -15.39 -9.58 -1.55
N ALA A 136 -15.23 -10.69 -0.84
CA ALA A 136 -14.42 -11.80 -1.33
C ALA A 136 -15.13 -12.52 -2.48
N ILE A 137 -14.44 -12.60 -3.62
CA ILE A 137 -14.93 -13.23 -4.85
C ILE A 137 -14.49 -14.70 -4.91
N GLY A 138 -13.32 -15.02 -4.35
CA GLY A 138 -12.83 -16.39 -4.34
C GLY A 138 -11.36 -16.52 -3.97
N VAL A 139 -10.85 -17.74 -4.16
CA VAL A 139 -9.46 -18.12 -3.86
C VAL A 139 -8.83 -18.70 -5.11
N GLY A 140 -7.57 -18.37 -5.34
CA GLY A 140 -6.79 -18.93 -6.43
C GLY A 140 -5.44 -19.44 -5.96
N GLU A 141 -4.92 -20.45 -6.65
CA GLU A 141 -3.54 -20.89 -6.47
C GLU A 141 -2.58 -19.94 -7.18
N PHE A 142 -1.43 -19.74 -6.54
CA PHE A 142 -0.38 -18.89 -7.07
C PHE A 142 0.18 -19.49 -8.36
N PRO A 143 0.39 -18.70 -9.44
CA PRO A 143 1.04 -19.20 -10.64
C PRO A 143 2.42 -19.83 -10.32
N GLY A 144 2.57 -21.11 -10.64
CA GLY A 144 3.79 -21.88 -10.40
C GLY A 144 3.94 -22.46 -8.99
N PHE A 145 2.89 -22.44 -8.17
CA PHE A 145 2.87 -23.21 -6.92
C PHE A 145 2.80 -24.71 -7.21
N ASP A 146 3.69 -25.50 -6.60
CA ASP A 146 3.67 -26.95 -6.61
C ASP A 146 3.39 -27.45 -5.17
N PRO A 147 2.28 -28.18 -4.93
CA PRO A 147 1.97 -28.73 -3.62
C PRO A 147 2.94 -29.82 -3.15
N GLU A 148 3.68 -30.46 -4.06
CA GLU A 148 4.67 -31.49 -3.70
C GLU A 148 5.95 -30.88 -3.10
N ASP A 149 6.23 -29.60 -3.38
CA ASP A 149 7.39 -28.85 -2.87
C ASP A 149 7.17 -28.25 -1.47
N TRP A 150 6.56 -29.02 -0.56
CA TRP A 150 6.28 -28.56 0.81
C TRP A 150 7.46 -28.81 1.78
N PRO A 151 7.82 -27.85 2.66
CA PRO A 151 7.21 -26.53 2.85
C PRO A 151 7.61 -25.51 1.77
N PRO A 152 6.74 -24.53 1.47
CA PRO A 152 7.02 -23.49 0.48
C PRO A 152 8.33 -22.77 0.80
N ALA A 153 8.98 -22.19 -0.20
CA ALA A 153 10.26 -21.50 -0.01
C ALA A 153 10.16 -20.33 0.99
N ARG A 154 11.16 -20.20 1.86
CA ARG A 154 11.29 -19.07 2.81
C ARG A 154 11.62 -17.78 2.04
N LEU A 155 10.89 -16.70 2.34
CA LEU A 155 11.07 -15.37 1.74
C LEU A 155 11.95 -14.44 2.58
N GLY A 156 12.13 -14.76 3.86
CA GLY A 156 12.96 -14.01 4.80
C GLY A 156 12.31 -13.86 6.18
N ASP A 157 13.01 -13.16 7.07
CA ASP A 157 12.56 -12.88 8.43
C ASP A 157 11.33 -11.98 8.42
N TRP A 158 10.40 -12.19 9.36
CA TRP A 158 9.22 -11.33 9.51
C TRP A 158 9.00 -10.91 10.97
N PRO A 159 8.81 -9.61 11.26
CA PRO A 159 8.74 -8.47 10.34
C PRO A 159 10.12 -8.10 9.72
N PRO A 160 10.17 -7.34 8.61
CA PRO A 160 11.42 -6.84 8.05
C PRO A 160 12.22 -6.06 9.10
N PRO A 161 13.55 -6.28 9.24
CA PRO A 161 14.35 -5.66 10.30
C PRO A 161 14.21 -4.13 10.39
N ARG A 162 14.11 -3.47 9.23
CA ARG A 162 13.94 -2.00 9.10
C ARG A 162 12.65 -1.47 9.74
N LEU A 163 11.66 -2.33 9.99
CA LEU A 163 10.45 -1.92 10.73
C LEU A 163 10.71 -1.81 12.23
N GLY A 164 11.60 -2.63 12.78
CA GLY A 164 11.91 -2.64 14.22
C GLY A 164 12.61 -1.36 14.69
N GLU A 165 13.23 -0.62 13.78
CA GLU A 165 13.95 0.63 14.07
C GLU A 165 13.04 1.86 14.09
N ARG A 166 11.77 1.73 13.68
CA ARG A 166 10.86 2.87 13.53
C ARG A 166 9.98 3.09 14.75
N HIS A 167 9.76 4.37 15.07
CA HIS A 167 8.78 4.74 16.07
C HIS A 167 7.37 4.35 15.63
N HIS A 168 6.53 3.87 16.55
CA HIS A 168 5.20 3.35 16.23
C HIS A 168 4.30 4.35 15.49
N LEU A 169 4.32 5.65 15.87
CA LEU A 169 3.56 6.69 15.16
C LEU A 169 4.06 6.91 13.73
N GLN A 170 5.37 6.78 13.50
CA GLN A 170 5.92 6.88 12.16
C GLN A 170 5.48 5.70 11.31
N LEU A 171 5.50 4.49 11.87
CA LEU A 171 5.02 3.29 11.19
C LEU A 171 3.53 3.40 10.85
N GLN A 172 2.70 3.88 11.78
CA GLN A 172 1.28 4.13 11.56
C GLN A 172 1.07 5.12 10.41
N GLY A 173 1.76 6.28 10.43
CA GLY A 173 1.69 7.26 9.36
C GLY A 173 2.13 6.69 8.01
N THR A 174 3.20 5.88 8.00
CA THR A 174 3.68 5.18 6.80
C THR A 174 2.63 4.22 6.25
N ILE A 175 1.97 3.41 7.10
CA ILE A 175 0.93 2.47 6.67
C ILE A 175 -0.27 3.23 6.09
N GLN A 176 -0.76 4.26 6.77
CA GLN A 176 -1.88 5.09 6.31
C GLN A 176 -1.57 5.78 4.97
N ARG A 177 -0.35 6.32 4.82
CA ARG A 177 0.08 6.93 3.57
C ARG A 177 0.22 5.91 2.45
N PHE A 178 0.82 4.76 2.73
CA PHE A 178 0.89 3.68 1.77
C PHE A 178 -0.51 3.23 1.34
N SER A 179 -1.46 3.06 2.26
CA SER A 179 -2.85 2.71 1.92
C SER A 179 -3.48 3.72 0.98
N ALA A 180 -3.38 5.00 1.30
CA ALA A 180 -3.98 6.06 0.50
C ALA A 180 -3.36 6.15 -0.90
N CYS A 181 -2.03 6.16 -1.00
CA CYS A 181 -1.35 6.21 -2.30
C CYS A 181 -1.59 4.95 -3.11
N TRP A 182 -1.47 3.76 -2.51
CA TRP A 182 -1.64 2.50 -3.21
C TRP A 182 -3.08 2.27 -3.68
N HIS A 183 -4.08 2.71 -2.89
CA HIS A 183 -5.47 2.76 -3.34
C HIS A 183 -5.62 3.58 -4.63
N ARG A 184 -5.12 4.83 -4.65
CA ARG A 184 -5.17 5.68 -5.84
C ARG A 184 -4.43 5.09 -7.03
N VAL A 185 -3.30 4.42 -6.82
CA VAL A 185 -2.57 3.71 -7.88
C VAL A 185 -3.41 2.58 -8.48
N ILE A 186 -4.08 1.76 -7.64
CA ILE A 186 -4.95 0.68 -8.10
C ILE A 186 -6.21 1.23 -8.79
N ALA A 187 -6.83 2.28 -8.24
CA ALA A 187 -7.98 2.93 -8.86
C ALA A 187 -7.63 3.48 -10.24
N ALA A 188 -6.51 4.21 -10.35
CA ALA A 188 -6.00 4.71 -11.62
C ALA A 188 -5.67 3.58 -12.62
N TRP A 189 -5.21 2.42 -12.14
CA TRP A 189 -5.04 1.25 -13.00
C TRP A 189 -6.37 0.79 -13.59
N PHE A 190 -7.44 0.66 -12.78
CA PHE A 190 -8.75 0.27 -13.29
C PHE A 190 -9.35 1.31 -14.23
N ASP A 191 -9.13 2.59 -13.96
CA ASP A 191 -9.66 3.71 -14.75
C ASP A 191 -8.72 4.19 -15.87
N ARG A 192 -7.61 3.48 -16.13
CA ARG A 192 -6.52 3.92 -17.04
C ARG A 192 -6.94 4.28 -18.47
N ALA A 193 -8.10 3.80 -18.92
CA ALA A 193 -8.68 4.16 -20.22
C ALA A 193 -9.21 5.60 -20.28
N ASN A 194 -9.51 6.22 -19.12
CA ASN A 194 -10.12 7.54 -18.99
C ASN A 194 -9.10 8.67 -18.73
N GLY A 195 -7.81 8.35 -18.77
CA GLY A 195 -6.72 9.29 -18.45
C GLY A 195 -6.17 9.09 -17.03
N ALA A 196 -4.94 9.56 -16.82
CA ALA A 196 -4.25 9.44 -15.52
C ALA A 196 -4.45 10.69 -14.67
N PRO A 197 -4.65 10.56 -13.34
CA PRO A 197 -4.58 11.70 -12.43
C PRO A 197 -3.20 12.38 -12.51
N SER A 198 -3.17 13.71 -12.35
CA SER A 198 -1.92 14.48 -12.44
C SER A 198 -0.86 14.09 -11.40
N ASP A 199 -1.30 13.59 -10.24
CA ASP A 199 -0.42 13.31 -9.10
C ASP A 199 -0.05 11.82 -9.02
N LEU A 200 -0.44 11.02 -10.02
CA LEU A 200 -0.28 9.57 -10.04
C LEU A 200 1.20 9.15 -9.95
N GLU A 201 2.10 9.88 -10.60
CA GLU A 201 3.54 9.58 -10.56
C GLU A 201 4.10 9.68 -9.13
N ALA A 202 3.71 10.74 -8.41
CA ALA A 202 4.13 10.94 -7.02
C ALA A 202 3.58 9.83 -6.12
N ASP A 203 2.31 9.43 -6.30
CA ASP A 203 1.70 8.32 -5.57
C ASP A 203 2.40 6.98 -5.86
N ILE A 204 2.80 6.73 -7.11
CA ILE A 204 3.57 5.53 -7.49
C ILE A 204 4.92 5.51 -6.77
N VAL A 205 5.69 6.59 -6.87
CA VAL A 205 7.02 6.68 -6.25
C VAL A 205 6.94 6.52 -4.72
N GLU A 206 5.98 7.20 -4.09
CA GLU A 206 5.78 7.10 -2.64
C GLU A 206 5.34 5.69 -2.23
N SER A 207 4.41 5.07 -2.98
CA SER A 207 3.95 3.70 -2.69
C SER A 207 5.05 2.66 -2.83
N LEU A 208 5.88 2.75 -3.88
CA LEU A 208 7.00 1.84 -4.08
C LEU A 208 8.05 1.98 -2.97
N THR A 209 8.30 3.22 -2.53
CA THR A 209 9.20 3.51 -1.41
C THR A 209 8.70 2.88 -0.11
N TYR A 210 7.41 3.05 0.22
CA TYR A 210 6.84 2.45 1.42
C TYR A 210 6.71 0.94 1.32
N ARG A 211 6.38 0.37 0.15
CA ARG A 211 6.38 -1.10 -0.03
C ARG A 211 7.75 -1.69 0.26
N ALA A 212 8.84 -1.06 -0.19
CA ALA A 212 10.20 -1.50 0.08
C ALA A 212 10.58 -1.44 1.57
N LEU A 213 9.83 -0.69 2.38
CA LEU A 213 9.97 -0.61 3.82
C LEU A 213 9.06 -1.62 4.54
N LEU A 214 7.79 -1.71 4.12
CA LEU A 214 6.73 -2.47 4.78
C LEU A 214 6.68 -3.95 4.38
N ASP A 215 7.41 -4.35 3.33
CA ASP A 215 7.41 -5.72 2.80
C ASP A 215 8.80 -6.32 2.67
N LEU A 216 8.82 -7.64 2.46
CA LEU A 216 10.04 -8.39 2.15
C LEU A 216 10.34 -8.32 0.65
N PRO A 217 11.62 -8.11 0.27
CA PRO A 217 12.04 -8.18 -1.14
C PRO A 217 11.63 -9.48 -1.82
N GLY A 218 11.60 -10.60 -1.08
CA GLY A 218 11.17 -11.92 -1.59
C GLY A 218 9.72 -11.97 -2.08
N MET A 219 8.86 -11.02 -1.71
CA MET A 219 7.48 -10.94 -2.21
C MET A 219 7.38 -10.34 -3.63
N LEU A 220 8.39 -9.59 -4.10
CA LEU A 220 8.32 -8.88 -5.38
C LEU A 220 8.01 -9.78 -6.60
N PRO A 221 8.67 -10.94 -6.77
CA PRO A 221 8.37 -11.84 -7.89
C PRO A 221 6.96 -12.42 -7.85
N TYR A 222 6.34 -12.46 -6.66
CA TYR A 222 4.97 -12.91 -6.51
C TYR A 222 4.01 -11.83 -7.02
N TYR A 223 4.15 -10.58 -6.58
CA TYR A 223 3.33 -9.48 -7.11
C TYR A 223 3.38 -9.39 -8.65
N GLU A 224 4.58 -9.53 -9.21
CA GLU A 224 4.78 -9.53 -10.66
C GLU A 224 4.03 -10.67 -11.36
N ARG A 225 4.09 -11.90 -10.82
CA ARG A 225 3.36 -13.04 -11.38
C ARG A 225 1.85 -12.93 -11.31
N LEU A 226 1.30 -12.22 -10.33
CA LEU A 226 -0.15 -12.00 -10.25
C LEU A 226 -0.64 -11.06 -11.35
N ASN A 227 0.16 -10.05 -11.69
CA ASN A 227 -0.15 -9.11 -12.76
C ASN A 227 1.13 -8.44 -13.32
N PRO A 228 1.76 -9.03 -14.35
CA PRO A 228 2.95 -8.46 -14.96
C PRO A 228 2.66 -7.12 -15.65
N ASP A 229 1.48 -6.94 -16.24
CA ASP A 229 1.12 -5.69 -16.94
C ASP A 229 1.01 -4.52 -15.98
N PHE A 230 0.37 -4.72 -14.82
CA PHE A 230 0.32 -3.72 -13.75
C PHE A 230 1.72 -3.41 -13.23
N THR A 231 2.56 -4.43 -13.03
CA THR A 231 3.93 -4.25 -12.56
C THR A 231 4.77 -3.44 -13.55
N ALA A 232 4.65 -3.74 -14.83
CA ALA A 232 5.30 -2.98 -15.90
C ALA A 232 4.79 -1.53 -15.93
N TRP A 233 3.47 -1.32 -15.84
CA TRP A 233 2.85 0.00 -15.83
C TRP A 233 3.31 0.87 -14.67
N VAL A 234 3.29 0.35 -13.43
CA VAL A 234 3.80 1.08 -12.26
C VAL A 234 5.30 1.40 -12.44
N SER A 235 6.07 0.49 -13.03
CA SER A 235 7.51 0.66 -13.24
C SER A 235 7.86 1.68 -14.34
N THR A 236 7.05 1.82 -15.38
CA THR A 236 7.27 2.79 -16.46
C THR A 236 6.79 4.18 -16.05
N THR A 237 5.59 4.28 -15.48
CA THR A 237 5.04 5.56 -15.01
C THR A 237 5.86 6.16 -13.87
N GLY A 238 6.45 5.33 -13.00
CA GLY A 238 7.32 5.80 -11.93
C GLY A 238 8.74 6.22 -12.35
N LYS A 239 9.13 6.04 -13.62
CA LYS A 239 10.47 6.39 -14.14
C LYS A 239 10.51 7.68 -14.95
N SER A 240 9.39 8.35 -15.19
CA SER A 240 9.33 9.54 -16.03
C SER A 240 10.00 10.79 -15.45
N ALA A 241 10.65 10.70 -14.27
CA ALA A 241 11.35 11.81 -13.59
C ALA A 241 12.85 11.58 -13.30
N HIS A 242 13.59 10.89 -14.17
CA HIS A 242 15.06 10.86 -14.12
C HIS A 242 15.71 11.37 -15.41
#